data_AF-A0A2V1CMZ3-F1
#
_entry.id   AF-A0A2V1CMZ3-F1
#
_cell.length_a   1.000
_cell.length_b   1.000
_cell.length_c   1.000
_cell.angle_alpha   90.00
_cell.angle_beta   90.00
_cell.angle_gamma   90.00
#
_symmetry.space_group_name_H-M   'P 1'
#
loop_
_entity.id
_entity.type
_entity.pdbx_description
1 polymer ?
#
loop_
_entity_poly.entity_id
_entity_poly.type
_entity_poly.pdbx_seq_one_letter_code
_entity_poly.pdbx_strand_id
1 'polypeptide(L)'
;MASNATPLPDTNNISLMLLGYLVDFDKIYEYQCQFRYENPTQAQQVGLQNAIIGDIDEQFVLLKKLFIENAKCEKCRKSPMVAGSVHENFTNANTQAIWDELLDGVAEMKKFPLDVTPLHMEFIKKKFEQLETAYRRDNVAAAGLC
;
A
#
# COMPACT_ATOMS: atom_id res chain seq x y z
N MET A 1 8.03 0.38 45.29
CA MET A 1 7.85 1.63 44.50
C MET A 1 7.34 1.22 43.14
N ALA A 2 6.12 1.60 42.78
CA ALA A 2 5.56 1.29 41.46
C ALA A 2 6.27 2.14 40.42
N SER A 3 6.98 1.50 39.49
CA SER A 3 7.53 2.14 38.31
C SER A 3 6.36 2.61 37.45
N ASN A 4 6.10 3.92 37.42
CA ASN A 4 5.31 4.55 36.37
C ASN A 4 6.11 4.46 35.07
N ALA A 5 6.09 3.28 34.43
CA ALA A 5 6.48 3.18 33.05
C ALA A 5 5.45 3.97 32.25
N THR A 6 5.86 5.12 31.71
CA THR A 6 5.11 5.77 30.64
C THR A 6 4.91 4.70 29.55
N PRO A 7 3.67 4.41 29.12
CA PRO A 7 3.48 3.52 27.98
C PRO A 7 4.30 4.10 26.84
N LEU A 8 5.17 3.28 26.24
CA LEU A 8 5.76 3.65 24.96
C LEU A 8 4.59 4.02 24.05
N PRO A 9 4.65 5.13 23.29
CA PRO A 9 3.63 5.38 22.29
C PRO A 9 3.56 4.14 21.41
N ASP A 10 2.35 3.71 21.02
CA ASP A 10 2.11 2.62 20.06
C ASP A 10 2.73 2.98 18.71
N THR A 11 4.06 2.91 18.63
CA THR A 11 4.82 3.21 17.43
C THR A 11 5.15 1.88 16.78
N ASN A 12 4.15 1.33 16.08
CA ASN A 12 4.48 0.84 14.76
C ASN A 12 5.06 2.06 14.03
N ASN A 13 6.39 2.19 14.06
CA ASN A 13 7.16 3.30 13.49
C ASN A 13 7.76 2.83 12.17
N ILE A 14 6.98 2.09 11.38
CA ILE A 14 7.43 1.72 10.04
C ILE A 14 7.30 2.99 9.22
N SER A 15 8.45 3.52 8.76
CA SER A 15 8.44 4.62 7.79
C SER A 15 7.57 4.21 6.61
N LEU A 16 6.67 5.10 6.19
CA LEU A 16 5.74 4.84 5.09
C LEU A 16 6.48 4.47 3.79
N MET A 17 7.71 4.99 3.60
CA MET A 17 8.65 4.62 2.54
C MET A 17 8.97 3.13 2.51
N LEU A 18 8.98 2.47 3.67
CA LEU A 18 9.28 1.04 3.78
C LEU A 18 8.08 0.15 3.43
N LEU A 19 6.87 0.71 3.34
CA LEU A 19 5.67 -0.09 3.05
C LEU A 19 5.77 -0.78 1.70
N GLY A 20 6.23 -0.09 0.65
CA GLY A 20 6.41 -0.71 -0.66
C GLY A 20 7.47 -1.84 -0.69
N TYR A 21 8.31 -1.95 0.33
CA TYR A 21 9.28 -3.04 0.49
C TYR A 21 8.70 -4.27 1.19
N LEU A 22 7.49 -4.18 1.74
CA LEU A 22 6.74 -5.32 2.28
C LEU A 22 5.99 -6.09 1.18
N VAL A 23 6.01 -5.58 -0.06
CA VAL A 23 5.50 -6.29 -1.23
C VAL A 23 6.38 -7.52 -1.49
N ASP A 24 5.76 -8.69 -1.51
CA ASP A 24 6.40 -9.98 -1.77
C ASP A 24 5.78 -10.60 -3.03
N PHE A 25 6.50 -10.54 -4.15
CA PHE A 25 6.04 -11.10 -5.43
C PHE A 25 6.58 -12.50 -5.69
N ASP A 26 7.21 -13.17 -4.72
CA ASP A 26 7.77 -14.50 -4.92
C ASP A 26 6.68 -15.51 -5.32
N LYS A 27 5.52 -15.47 -4.66
CA LYS A 27 4.35 -16.29 -5.03
C LYS A 27 3.83 -15.97 -6.43
N ILE A 28 3.80 -14.70 -6.81
CA ILE A 28 3.39 -14.29 -8.16
C ILE A 28 4.34 -14.90 -9.18
N TYR A 29 5.65 -14.86 -8.92
CA TYR A 29 6.66 -15.46 -9.79
C TYR A 29 6.50 -16.98 -9.89
N GLU A 30 6.20 -17.67 -8.79
CA GLU A 30 5.88 -19.09 -8.79
C GLU A 30 4.68 -19.41 -9.70
N TYR A 31 3.57 -18.68 -9.56
CA TYR A 31 2.38 -18.87 -10.40
C TYR A 31 2.66 -18.57 -11.88
N GLN A 32 3.46 -17.55 -12.16
CA GLN A 32 3.89 -17.24 -13.54
C GLN A 32 4.79 -18.33 -14.11
N CYS A 33 5.65 -18.95 -13.31
CA CYS A 33 6.47 -20.09 -13.72
C CYS A 33 5.60 -21.32 -14.03
N GLN A 34 4.66 -21.65 -13.14
CA GLN A 34 3.69 -22.72 -13.36
C GLN A 34 2.92 -22.50 -14.66
N PHE A 35 2.49 -21.25 -14.91
CA PHE A 35 1.80 -20.89 -16.14
C PHE A 35 2.65 -21.14 -17.40
N ARG A 36 3.92 -20.74 -17.37
CA ARG A 36 4.81 -20.74 -18.55
C ARG A 36 5.43 -22.11 -18.84
N TYR A 37 5.67 -22.93 -17.82
CA TYR A 37 6.56 -24.09 -17.95
C TYR A 37 5.90 -25.44 -17.61
N GLU A 38 4.73 -25.46 -16.95
CA GLU A 38 4.08 -26.71 -16.51
C GLU A 38 2.97 -27.20 -17.44
N ASN A 39 2.74 -26.53 -18.58
CA ASN A 39 1.67 -26.85 -19.54
C ASN A 39 0.28 -27.00 -18.89
N PRO A 40 -0.19 -26.03 -18.08
CA PRO A 40 -1.47 -26.13 -17.40
C PRO A 40 -2.66 -26.18 -18.37
N THR A 41 -3.69 -26.93 -18.00
CA THR A 41 -5.00 -26.90 -18.67
C THR A 41 -5.62 -25.51 -18.60
N GLN A 42 -6.61 -25.22 -19.46
CA GLN A 42 -7.31 -23.92 -19.45
C GLN A 42 -7.92 -23.58 -18.08
N ALA A 43 -8.49 -24.56 -17.38
CA ALA A 43 -9.03 -24.35 -16.03
C ALA A 43 -7.93 -23.99 -15.01
N GLN A 44 -6.77 -24.64 -15.11
CA GLN A 44 -5.61 -24.33 -14.27
C GLN A 44 -5.02 -22.96 -14.60
N GLN A 45 -4.97 -22.58 -15.88
CA GLN A 45 -4.54 -21.24 -16.31
C GLN A 45 -5.38 -20.14 -15.68
N VAL A 46 -6.72 -20.30 -15.71
CA VAL A 46 -7.65 -19.37 -15.04
C VAL A 46 -7.42 -19.36 -13.53
N GLY A 47 -7.20 -20.54 -12.93
CA GLY A 47 -6.88 -20.66 -11.50
C GLY A 47 -5.62 -19.89 -11.11
N LEU A 48 -4.54 -20.00 -11.90
CA LEU A 48 -3.28 -19.30 -11.67
C LEU A 48 -3.42 -17.78 -11.80
N GLN A 49 -4.13 -17.31 -12.83
CA GLN A 49 -4.39 -15.87 -12.99
C GLN A 49 -5.18 -15.31 -11.81
N ASN A 50 -6.22 -16.03 -11.36
CA ASN A 50 -7.01 -15.62 -10.19
C ASN A 50 -6.18 -15.66 -8.90
N ALA A 51 -5.25 -16.61 -8.76
CA ALA A 51 -4.35 -16.67 -7.62
C ALA A 51 -3.40 -15.46 -7.58
N ILE A 52 -2.83 -15.06 -8.72
CA ILE A 52 -2.01 -13.85 -8.83
C ILE A 52 -2.82 -12.60 -8.46
N ILE A 53 -4.04 -12.46 -9.00
CA ILE A 53 -4.91 -11.32 -8.68
C ILE A 53 -5.24 -11.28 -7.19
N GLY A 54 -5.58 -12.43 -6.59
CA GLY A 54 -5.87 -12.53 -5.17
C GLY A 54 -4.68 -12.13 -4.30
N ASP A 55 -3.47 -12.57 -4.65
CA ASP A 55 -2.25 -12.23 -3.92
C ASP A 55 -1.94 -10.72 -4.02
N ILE A 56 -2.12 -10.10 -5.20
CA ILE A 56 -2.00 -8.63 -5.37
C ILE A 56 -3.00 -7.90 -4.46
N ASP A 57 -4.26 -8.33 -4.44
CA ASP A 57 -5.31 -7.70 -3.63
C ASP A 57 -5.02 -7.84 -2.11
N GLU A 58 -4.61 -9.02 -1.65
CA GLU A 58 -4.25 -9.25 -0.25
C GLU A 58 -3.10 -8.36 0.20
N GLN A 59 -2.04 -8.29 -0.59
CA GLN A 59 -0.89 -7.42 -0.32
C GLN A 59 -1.29 -5.95 -0.29
N PHE A 60 -2.08 -5.49 -1.26
CA PHE A 60 -2.46 -4.08 -1.31
C PHE A 60 -3.41 -3.68 -0.18
N VAL A 61 -4.32 -4.57 0.24
CA VAL A 61 -5.16 -4.37 1.44
C VAL A 61 -4.29 -4.22 2.69
N LEU A 62 -3.28 -5.08 2.85
CA LEU A 62 -2.34 -4.98 3.97
C LEU A 62 -1.56 -3.66 3.96
N LEU A 63 -1.01 -3.28 2.80
CA LEU A 63 -0.25 -2.03 2.67
C LEU A 63 -1.11 -0.79 2.93
N LYS A 64 -2.34 -0.77 2.44
CA LYS A 64 -3.30 0.32 2.74
C LYS A 64 -3.60 0.40 4.22
N LYS A 65 -3.82 -0.74 4.89
CA LYS A 65 -4.05 -0.77 6.35
C LYS A 65 -2.83 -0.20 7.10
N LEU A 66 -1.63 -0.66 6.77
CA LEU A 66 -0.39 -0.15 7.38
C LEU A 66 -0.21 1.34 7.11
N PHE A 67 -0.50 1.82 5.90
CA PHE A 67 -0.47 3.25 5.58
C PHE A 67 -1.41 4.04 6.50
N ILE A 68 -2.67 3.63 6.64
CA ILE A 68 -3.67 4.29 7.51
C ILE A 68 -3.21 4.32 8.98
N GLU A 69 -2.58 3.25 9.45
CA GLU A 69 -2.07 3.14 10.82
C GLU A 69 -0.86 4.04 11.09
N ASN A 70 0.05 4.16 10.12
CA ASN A 70 1.32 4.87 10.27
C ASN A 70 1.26 6.34 9.82
N ALA A 71 0.32 6.70 8.95
CA ALA A 71 0.13 8.06 8.44
C ALA A 71 -0.78 8.90 9.35
N LYS A 72 -0.84 8.65 10.66
CA LYS A 72 -1.70 9.44 11.57
C LYS A 72 -1.23 10.88 11.64
N CYS A 73 -2.19 11.83 11.66
CA CYS A 73 -1.87 13.23 11.87
C CYS A 73 -1.17 13.43 13.22
N GLU A 74 0.02 14.04 13.23
CA GLU A 74 0.76 14.32 14.47
C GLU A 74 -0.02 15.22 15.47
N LYS A 75 -0.91 16.09 14.97
CA LYS A 75 -1.72 17.00 15.80
C LYS A 75 -2.95 16.32 16.40
N CYS A 76 -3.86 15.83 15.54
CA CYS A 76 -5.15 15.30 15.99
C CYS A 76 -5.16 13.78 16.18
N ARG A 77 -4.06 13.09 15.82
CA ARG A 77 -3.87 11.63 15.90
C ARG A 77 -4.88 10.79 15.10
N LYS A 78 -5.73 11.43 14.28
CA LYS A 78 -6.66 10.74 13.39
C LYS A 78 -5.95 10.26 12.12
N SER A 79 -6.35 9.09 11.65
CA SER A 79 -5.83 8.49 10.42
C SER A 79 -6.47 9.08 9.17
N PRO A 80 -5.74 9.13 8.04
CA PRO A 80 -6.29 9.48 6.74
C PRO A 80 -7.13 8.34 6.17
N MET A 81 -8.02 8.64 5.22
CA MET A 81 -8.79 7.65 4.45
C MET A 81 -9.71 6.75 5.29
N VAL A 82 -10.11 7.21 6.46
CA VAL A 82 -11.09 6.55 7.33
C VAL A 82 -12.38 7.34 7.28
N ALA A 83 -13.48 6.68 6.92
CA ALA A 83 -14.81 7.30 6.89
C ALA A 83 -15.13 7.97 8.25
N GLY A 84 -15.59 9.22 8.21
CA GLY A 84 -15.88 10.01 9.43
C GLY A 84 -14.64 10.63 10.11
N SER A 85 -13.44 10.42 9.56
CA SER A 85 -12.24 11.17 9.97
C SER A 85 -12.26 12.59 9.39
N VAL A 86 -11.66 13.56 10.10
CA VAL A 86 -11.38 14.88 9.52
C VAL A 86 -10.37 14.80 8.36
N HIS A 87 -9.68 13.66 8.22
CA HIS A 87 -8.78 13.32 7.13
C HIS A 87 -9.36 12.21 6.23
N GLU A 88 -10.69 12.10 6.13
CA GLU A 88 -11.34 11.08 5.29
C GLU A 88 -10.84 11.08 3.85
N ASN A 89 -10.41 12.24 3.34
CA ASN A 89 -9.80 12.38 2.02
C ASN A 89 -8.45 13.11 2.11
N PHE A 90 -7.57 12.89 1.13
CA PHE A 90 -6.41 13.76 0.95
C PHE A 90 -6.91 15.13 0.49
N THR A 91 -6.61 16.18 1.28
CA THR A 91 -7.05 17.54 0.97
C THR A 91 -6.21 18.20 -0.12
N ASN A 92 -4.97 17.74 -0.32
CA ASN A 92 -4.11 18.19 -1.40
C ASN A 92 -4.31 17.33 -2.65
N ALA A 93 -4.65 17.99 -3.77
CA ALA A 93 -4.84 17.34 -5.06
C ALA A 93 -3.59 16.57 -5.53
N ASN A 94 -2.38 17.03 -5.21
CA ASN A 94 -1.15 16.33 -5.60
C ASN A 94 -1.00 14.98 -4.88
N THR A 95 -1.37 14.92 -3.59
CA THR A 95 -1.27 13.68 -2.81
C THR A 95 -2.37 12.70 -3.22
N GLN A 96 -3.57 13.22 -3.50
CA GLN A 96 -4.63 12.41 -4.09
C GLN A 96 -4.20 11.84 -5.45
N ALA A 97 -3.59 12.64 -6.32
CA ALA A 97 -3.11 12.16 -7.63
C ALA A 97 -2.07 11.05 -7.52
N ILE A 98 -1.12 11.14 -6.57
CA ILE A 98 -0.13 10.08 -6.34
C ILE A 98 -0.84 8.78 -5.87
N TRP A 99 -1.85 8.91 -5.01
CA TRP A 99 -2.64 7.78 -4.55
C TRP A 99 -3.43 7.13 -5.69
N ASP A 100 -4.07 7.94 -6.54
CA ASP A 100 -4.85 7.46 -7.68
C ASP A 100 -3.93 6.76 -8.71
N GLU A 101 -2.75 7.33 -8.99
CA GLU A 101 -1.76 6.67 -9.85
C GLU A 101 -1.32 5.30 -9.29
N LEU A 102 -1.15 5.19 -7.97
CA LEU A 102 -0.86 3.90 -7.33
C LEU A 102 -2.01 2.90 -7.54
N LEU A 103 -3.27 3.33 -7.36
CA LEU A 103 -4.44 2.50 -7.61
C LEU A 103 -4.53 2.03 -9.06
N ASP A 104 -4.25 2.93 -10.01
CA ASP A 104 -4.26 2.62 -11.44
C ASP A 104 -3.20 1.58 -11.79
N GLY A 105 -1.97 1.72 -11.25
CA GLY A 105 -0.92 0.71 -11.45
C GLY A 105 -1.31 -0.66 -10.88
N VAL A 106 -1.94 -0.69 -9.70
CA VAL A 106 -2.46 -1.94 -9.10
C VAL A 106 -3.59 -2.53 -9.96
N ALA A 107 -4.48 -1.71 -10.50
CA ALA A 107 -5.53 -2.16 -11.40
C ALA A 107 -4.95 -2.73 -12.73
N GLU A 108 -3.89 -2.12 -13.26
CA GLU A 108 -3.19 -2.60 -14.45
C GLU A 108 -2.55 -3.98 -14.20
N MET A 109 -1.86 -4.16 -13.07
CA MET A 109 -1.30 -5.46 -12.67
C MET A 109 -2.38 -6.56 -12.62
N LYS A 110 -3.56 -6.23 -12.10
CA LYS A 110 -4.69 -7.17 -12.05
C LYS A 110 -5.30 -7.48 -13.40
N LYS A 111 -5.25 -6.54 -14.34
CA LYS A 111 -5.72 -6.73 -15.71
C LYS A 111 -4.77 -7.63 -16.51
N PHE A 112 -3.47 -7.57 -16.20
CA PHE A 112 -2.42 -8.33 -16.89
C PHE A 112 -1.53 -9.11 -15.89
N PRO A 113 -2.09 -10.08 -15.14
CA PRO A 113 -1.38 -10.73 -14.02
C PRO A 113 -0.11 -11.50 -14.44
N LEU A 114 -0.04 -11.96 -15.69
CA LEU A 114 1.10 -12.71 -16.22
C LEU A 114 2.25 -11.80 -16.69
N ASP A 115 2.00 -10.50 -16.78
CA ASP A 115 2.95 -9.47 -17.20
C ASP A 115 3.52 -8.69 -16.00
N VAL A 116 3.15 -9.07 -14.77
CA VAL A 116 3.72 -8.50 -13.55
C VAL A 116 5.20 -8.85 -13.49
N THR A 117 6.04 -7.85 -13.19
CA THR A 117 7.51 -7.92 -13.22
C THR A 117 8.11 -7.13 -12.06
N PRO A 118 9.43 -7.23 -11.80
CA PRO A 118 10.11 -6.41 -10.79
C PRO A 118 9.92 -4.89 -10.98
N LEU A 119 9.68 -4.40 -12.20
CA LEU A 119 9.40 -2.98 -12.46
C LEU A 119 8.10 -2.51 -11.79
N HIS A 120 7.10 -3.40 -11.68
CA HIS A 120 5.86 -3.09 -10.99
C HIS A 120 6.07 -2.95 -9.48
N MET A 121 6.98 -3.75 -8.91
CA MET A 121 7.38 -3.61 -7.51
C MET A 121 8.12 -2.28 -7.28
N GLU A 122 9.04 -1.89 -8.17
CA GLU A 122 9.73 -0.59 -8.10
C GLU A 122 8.74 0.57 -8.19
N PHE A 123 7.70 0.43 -9.03
CA PHE A 123 6.61 1.39 -9.12
C PHE A 123 5.88 1.54 -7.77
N ILE A 124 5.43 0.44 -7.14
CA ILE A 124 4.73 0.49 -5.84
C ILE A 124 5.62 1.16 -4.78
N LYS A 125 6.90 0.77 -4.70
CA LYS A 125 7.89 1.36 -3.78
C LYS A 125 7.98 2.87 -3.94
N LYS A 126 8.21 3.32 -5.17
CA LYS A 126 8.32 4.74 -5.50
C LYS A 126 7.05 5.50 -5.13
N LYS A 127 5.86 4.92 -5.33
CA LYS A 127 4.59 5.57 -4.97
C LYS A 127 4.42 5.73 -3.47
N PHE A 128 4.76 4.74 -2.66
CA PHE A 128 4.72 4.88 -1.21
C PHE A 128 5.73 5.90 -0.68
N GLU A 129 6.92 5.98 -1.27
CA GLU A 129 7.91 7.02 -0.94
C GLU A 129 7.40 8.44 -1.28
N GLN A 130 6.77 8.59 -2.45
CA GLN A 130 6.13 9.84 -2.87
C GLN A 130 4.96 10.22 -1.96
N LEU A 131 4.12 9.25 -1.57
CA LEU A 131 3.01 9.44 -0.64
C LEU A 131 3.49 9.89 0.74
N GLU A 132 4.55 9.29 1.31
CA GLU A 132 5.10 9.75 2.59
C GLU A 132 5.52 11.21 2.51
N THR A 133 6.29 11.56 1.48
CA THR A 133 6.83 12.91 1.30
C THR A 133 5.71 13.93 1.14
N ALA A 134 4.72 13.62 0.29
CA ALA A 134 3.59 14.49 0.02
C ALA A 134 2.67 14.61 1.25
N TYR A 135 2.37 13.50 1.92
CA TYR A 135 1.53 13.48 3.12
C TYR A 135 2.14 14.25 4.28
N ARG A 136 3.45 14.09 4.55
CA ARG A 136 4.14 14.88 5.60
C ARG A 136 4.07 16.37 5.30
N ARG A 137 4.31 16.79 4.06
CA ARG A 137 4.16 18.18 3.63
C ARG A 137 2.74 18.69 3.85
N ASP A 138 1.74 17.88 3.49
CA ASP A 138 0.34 18.26 3.61
C ASP A 138 -0.15 18.31 5.05
N ASN A 139 0.32 17.41 5.91
CA ASN A 139 0.02 17.44 7.33
C ASN A 139 0.69 18.64 8.03
N VAL A 140 1.87 19.05 7.55
CA VAL A 140 2.50 20.34 7.95
C VAL A 140 1.68 21.53 7.43
N ALA A 141 1.15 21.46 6.20
CA ALA A 141 0.38 22.53 5.57
C ALA A 141 -1.09 22.62 6.04
N ALA A 142 -1.70 21.53 6.50
CA ALA A 142 -3.08 21.44 6.98
C ALA A 142 -3.27 22.08 8.37
N ALA A 143 -2.38 22.99 8.77
CA ALA A 143 -2.38 23.70 10.04
C ALA A 143 -3.62 24.59 10.32
N GLY A 144 -4.68 24.50 9.51
CA GLY A 144 -5.97 25.13 9.75
C GLY A 144 -7.17 24.18 9.88
N LEU A 145 -6.99 22.85 9.79
CA LEU A 145 -8.08 21.85 9.89
C LEU A 145 -8.00 20.97 11.15
N CYS A 146 -6.95 21.14 11.97
CA CYS A 146 -6.68 20.38 13.20
C CYS A 146 -6.23 21.30 14.31
#